data_AF-A0A822Y8M2-F1
#
_entry.id   AF-A0A822Y8M2-F1
#
_cell.length_a   1.000
_cell.length_b   1.000
_cell.length_c   1.000
_cell.angle_alpha   90.00
_cell.angle_beta   90.00
_cell.angle_gamma   90.00
#
_symmetry.space_group_name_H-M   'P 1'
#
loop_
_entity.id
_entity.type
_entity.pdbx_description
1 polymer ?
#
loop_
_entity_poly.entity_id
_entity_poly.type
_entity_poly.pdbx_seq_one_letter_code
_entity_poly.pdbx_strand_id
1 'polypeptide(L)'
;MAGVLNFRPTPVLRLPSSSRKPNNKVSLRVAAELSETSLPSSSASVSTEERLNNISPTISPPPNFKPPQPKRFAVRPDKIFDILGASLALIFRLGTGVFVSGYSASFVSSDEIPPGQYALEIAGFKVKETSKLGPRPEKPIEIYEFESCPFCRKVREIVAVLDLDVLFYPCPRNGPNFRRRVAQIGGKQQFPYMVDPNTGVSMYESDDIIKYLVGKYGDGTIPLMLSLGLLTSFAMIGRMGKVRWFPSYSIFYRVS
;
A
#
# COMPACT_ATOMS: atom_id res chain seq x y z
N MET A 1 60.23 39.55 28.18
CA MET A 1 59.27 38.50 28.61
C MET A 1 58.78 37.77 27.38
N ALA A 2 59.04 36.48 27.24
CA ALA A 2 58.66 35.69 26.07
C ALA A 2 57.48 34.78 26.41
N GLY A 3 56.31 35.03 25.80
CA GLY A 3 55.12 34.21 25.95
C GLY A 3 55.10 33.08 24.92
N VAL A 4 55.22 31.83 25.38
CA VAL A 4 55.31 30.64 24.53
C VAL A 4 53.92 30.16 24.11
N LEU A 5 53.71 29.98 22.79
CA LEU A 5 52.48 29.41 22.22
C LEU A 5 52.48 27.88 22.37
N ASN A 6 51.65 27.36 23.28
CA ASN A 6 51.47 25.93 23.47
C ASN A 6 50.50 25.32 22.44
N PHE A 7 51.04 24.76 21.36
CA PHE A 7 50.28 23.85 20.48
C PHE A 7 50.18 22.46 21.13
N ARG A 8 48.95 21.98 21.39
CA ARG A 8 48.70 20.59 21.80
C ARG A 8 48.51 19.72 20.55
N PRO A 9 49.22 18.57 20.42
CA PRO A 9 48.97 17.63 19.32
C PRO A 9 47.67 16.87 19.52
N THR A 10 46.94 16.61 18.43
CA THR A 10 45.73 15.78 18.41
C THR A 10 46.08 14.29 18.51
N PRO A 11 45.29 13.47 19.23
CA PRO A 11 45.53 12.03 19.29
C PRO A 11 45.10 11.36 17.98
N VAL A 12 46.02 10.55 17.41
CA VAL A 12 45.77 9.77 16.20
C VAL A 12 44.77 8.65 16.49
N LEU A 13 43.63 8.65 15.81
CA LEU A 13 42.65 7.56 15.85
C LEU A 13 43.24 6.28 15.25
N ARG A 14 43.60 5.32 16.11
CA ARG A 14 43.94 3.94 15.69
C ARG A 14 42.64 3.16 15.45
N LEU A 15 42.44 2.67 14.22
CA LEU A 15 41.41 1.67 13.94
C LEU A 15 41.73 0.34 14.68
N PRO A 16 40.76 -0.30 15.36
CA PRO A 16 40.95 -1.63 15.90
C PRO A 16 40.90 -2.69 14.79
N SER A 17 42.02 -3.38 14.55
CA SER A 17 42.08 -4.54 13.65
C SER A 17 41.44 -5.78 14.25
N SER A 18 40.10 -5.85 14.21
CA SER A 18 39.36 -7.02 14.69
C SER A 18 39.28 -8.11 13.62
N SER A 19 40.19 -9.10 13.70
CA SER A 19 40.09 -10.36 12.96
C SER A 19 38.95 -11.22 13.54
N ARG A 20 37.71 -11.00 13.10
CA ARG A 20 36.59 -11.89 13.39
C ARG A 20 36.47 -12.97 12.31
N LYS A 21 36.79 -14.21 12.67
CA LYS A 21 36.40 -15.40 11.91
C LYS A 21 34.86 -15.52 11.90
N PRO A 22 34.18 -15.55 10.74
CA PRO A 22 32.77 -15.88 10.69
C PRO A 22 32.60 -17.40 10.76
N ASN A 23 32.25 -17.93 11.94
CA ASN A 23 31.79 -19.30 12.06
C ASN A 23 30.41 -19.35 12.71
N ASN A 24 29.37 -19.12 11.90
CA ASN A 24 28.01 -19.55 12.17
C ASN A 24 27.31 -19.78 10.82
N LYS A 25 27.31 -21.03 10.35
CA LYS A 25 26.53 -21.46 9.19
C LYS A 25 25.08 -21.66 9.63
N VAL A 26 24.25 -20.62 9.55
CA VAL A 26 22.80 -20.80 9.61
C VAL A 26 22.35 -21.45 8.31
N SER A 27 22.05 -22.75 8.38
CA SER A 27 21.41 -23.49 7.28
C SER A 27 19.90 -23.47 7.45
N LEU A 28 19.22 -22.61 6.69
CA LEU A 28 17.77 -22.72 6.50
C LEU A 28 17.49 -23.97 5.66
N ARG A 29 17.10 -25.07 6.32
CA ARG A 29 16.47 -26.21 5.66
C ARG A 29 15.01 -25.87 5.45
N VAL A 30 14.64 -25.54 4.20
CA VAL A 30 13.23 -25.58 3.79
C VAL A 30 12.92 -27.04 3.47
N ALA A 31 12.28 -27.73 4.41
CA ALA A 31 11.70 -29.04 4.19
C ALA A 31 10.20 -28.86 3.92
N ALA A 32 9.70 -29.45 2.83
CA ALA A 32 8.27 -29.66 2.65
C ALA A 32 7.95 -31.06 3.17
N GLU A 33 7.46 -31.15 4.41
CA GLU A 33 6.87 -32.39 4.92
C GLU A 33 5.44 -32.52 4.40
N LEU A 34 5.18 -33.58 3.64
CA LEU A 34 3.84 -34.08 3.36
C LEU A 34 3.59 -35.26 4.31
N SER A 35 2.88 -34.98 5.39
CA SER A 35 2.54 -35.95 6.43
C SER A 35 1.19 -36.59 6.15
N GLU A 36 1.17 -37.73 5.46
CA GLU A 36 -0.02 -38.57 5.39
C GLU A 36 -0.10 -39.50 6.61
N THR A 37 -1.20 -39.41 7.36
CA THR A 37 -1.53 -40.30 8.49
C THR A 37 -2.93 -40.88 8.26
N SER A 38 -3.12 -42.15 8.60
CA SER A 38 -4.12 -43.03 8.00
C SER A 38 -5.40 -43.28 8.81
N LEU A 39 -6.56 -43.18 8.11
CA LEU A 39 -7.80 -43.97 8.29
C LEU A 39 -8.66 -43.72 9.59
N PRO A 40 -9.94 -44.17 9.70
CA PRO A 40 -10.69 -45.08 8.80
C PRO A 40 -12.19 -44.76 8.46
N SER A 41 -12.69 -45.49 7.44
CA SER A 41 -14.03 -46.13 7.32
C SER A 41 -15.29 -45.38 6.81
N SER A 42 -16.08 -46.15 6.01
CA SER A 42 -17.45 -45.91 5.50
C SER A 42 -17.57 -44.87 4.36
N SER A 43 -18.24 -45.10 3.22
CA SER A 43 -18.81 -46.27 2.54
C SER A 43 -18.95 -45.92 1.03
N ALA A 44 -19.34 -46.75 0.05
CA ALA A 44 -19.82 -48.13 0.00
C ALA A 44 -19.31 -48.84 -1.28
N SER A 45 -19.85 -50.03 -1.63
CA SER A 45 -19.37 -50.88 -2.74
C SER A 45 -20.24 -50.87 -4.00
N VAL A 46 -19.62 -50.75 -5.18
CA VAL A 46 -20.06 -51.41 -6.43
C VAL A 46 -18.83 -52.00 -7.11
N SER A 47 -18.82 -53.32 -7.26
CA SER A 47 -17.77 -54.06 -7.96
C SER A 47 -18.16 -54.33 -9.40
N THR A 48 -17.24 -54.03 -10.32
CA THR A 48 -17.23 -54.61 -11.67
C THR A 48 -15.79 -54.95 -11.99
N GLU A 49 -15.47 -56.24 -12.11
CA GLU A 49 -14.18 -56.67 -12.64
C GLU A 49 -14.15 -56.48 -14.16
N GLU A 50 -13.07 -55.90 -14.69
CA GLU A 50 -12.17 -56.68 -15.55
C GLU A 50 -10.85 -55.94 -15.89
N ARG A 51 -9.76 -56.70 -15.83
CA ARG A 51 -8.59 -56.65 -16.74
C ARG A 51 -7.62 -55.44 -16.70
N LEU A 52 -6.58 -55.64 -15.88
CA LEU A 52 -5.15 -55.44 -16.20
C LEU A 52 -4.75 -54.24 -17.12
N ASN A 53 -4.18 -53.19 -16.52
CA ASN A 53 -2.88 -52.63 -16.94
C ASN A 53 -2.39 -51.51 -16.00
N ASN A 54 -1.30 -51.78 -15.27
CA ASN A 54 -0.55 -50.75 -14.55
C ASN A 54 0.17 -49.83 -15.55
N ILE A 55 -0.28 -48.59 -15.70
CA ILE A 55 0.49 -47.53 -16.36
C ILE A 55 0.60 -46.33 -15.39
N SER A 56 1.43 -46.51 -14.37
CA SER A 56 2.07 -45.36 -13.73
C SER A 56 3.12 -44.83 -14.74
N PRO A 57 3.05 -43.56 -15.18
CA PRO A 57 4.01 -43.03 -16.13
C PRO A 57 5.38 -42.91 -15.44
N THR A 58 6.24 -43.90 -15.66
CA THR A 58 7.64 -43.88 -15.22
C THR A 58 8.38 -42.76 -15.95
N ILE A 59 8.48 -41.60 -15.31
CA ILE A 59 9.27 -40.45 -15.79
C ILE A 59 10.76 -40.79 -15.63
N SER A 60 11.28 -41.58 -16.57
CA SER A 60 12.71 -41.79 -16.71
C SER A 60 13.36 -40.56 -17.34
N PRO A 61 14.54 -40.10 -16.86
CA PRO A 61 15.25 -39.00 -17.49
C PRO A 61 15.71 -39.43 -18.91
N PRO A 62 15.83 -38.49 -19.85
CA PRO A 62 16.19 -38.81 -21.23
C PRO A 62 17.57 -39.47 -21.31
N PRO A 63 17.80 -40.37 -22.28
CA PRO A 63 19.09 -41.02 -22.46
C PRO A 63 20.21 -39.97 -22.63
N ASN A 64 21.25 -40.08 -21.79
CA ASN A 64 22.35 -39.13 -21.59
C ASN A 64 22.12 -37.93 -20.64
N PHE A 65 21.04 -37.89 -19.85
CA PHE A 65 20.94 -36.90 -18.76
C PHE A 65 21.99 -37.16 -17.67
N LYS A 66 23.05 -36.34 -17.64
CA LYS A 66 24.01 -36.30 -16.53
C LYS A 66 23.51 -35.31 -15.49
N PRO A 67 23.13 -35.73 -14.26
CA PRO A 67 22.69 -34.79 -13.23
C PRO A 67 23.86 -33.84 -12.88
N PRO A 68 23.67 -32.51 -12.96
CA PRO A 68 24.72 -31.57 -12.58
C PRO A 68 24.99 -31.68 -11.08
N GLN A 69 26.26 -31.57 -10.67
CA GLN A 69 26.58 -31.59 -9.24
C GLN A 69 25.90 -30.41 -8.51
N PRO A 70 25.33 -30.63 -7.31
CA PRO A 70 24.61 -29.60 -6.57
C PRO A 70 25.58 -28.49 -6.12
N LYS A 71 25.59 -27.39 -6.87
CA LYS A 71 26.36 -26.18 -6.54
C LYS A 71 25.48 -25.20 -5.77
N ARG A 72 25.99 -24.65 -4.67
CA ARG A 72 25.32 -23.55 -3.95
C ARG A 72 25.09 -22.38 -4.91
N PHE A 73 23.88 -21.82 -4.90
CA PHE A 73 23.56 -20.63 -5.68
C PHE A 73 24.54 -19.50 -5.33
N ALA A 74 25.17 -18.93 -6.36
CA ALA A 74 26.08 -17.81 -6.25
C ALA A 74 25.72 -16.81 -7.34
N VAL A 75 25.53 -15.55 -6.94
CA VAL A 75 25.36 -14.44 -7.88
C VAL A 75 26.65 -14.31 -8.70
N ARG A 76 26.51 -14.15 -10.03
CA ARG A 76 27.68 -13.92 -10.88
C ARG A 76 28.18 -12.48 -10.66
N PRO A 77 29.51 -12.25 -10.58
CA PRO A 77 30.06 -10.94 -10.23
C PRO A 77 29.72 -9.85 -11.26
N ASP A 78 29.52 -10.22 -12.53
CA ASP A 78 29.06 -9.35 -13.61
C ASP A 78 27.61 -8.85 -13.45
N LYS A 79 26.81 -9.45 -12.56
CA LYS A 79 25.38 -9.15 -12.38
C LYS A 79 25.02 -8.46 -11.06
N ILE A 80 26.01 -8.05 -10.27
CA ILE A 80 25.78 -7.37 -8.98
C ILE A 80 25.01 -6.05 -9.18
N PHE A 81 25.37 -5.24 -10.19
CA PHE A 81 24.70 -3.96 -10.46
C PHE A 81 23.26 -4.12 -10.97
N ASP A 82 23.00 -5.10 -11.85
CA ASP A 82 21.64 -5.40 -12.32
C ASP A 82 20.71 -5.78 -11.16
N ILE A 83 21.23 -6.59 -10.20
CA ILE A 83 20.48 -7.02 -9.01
C ILE A 83 20.28 -5.86 -8.03
N LEU A 84 21.29 -5.00 -7.85
CA LEU A 84 21.17 -3.81 -7.01
C LEU A 84 20.15 -2.82 -7.60
N GLY A 85 20.17 -2.60 -8.91
CA GLY A 85 19.18 -1.82 -9.63
C GLY A 85 17.76 -2.40 -9.51
N ALA A 86 17.61 -3.72 -9.60
CA ALA A 86 16.32 -4.38 -9.38
C ALA A 86 15.79 -4.22 -7.94
N SER A 87 16.67 -4.29 -6.93
CA SER A 87 16.29 -4.09 -5.52
C SER A 87 15.91 -2.64 -5.18
N LEU A 88 16.31 -1.67 -6.00
CA LEU A 88 15.98 -0.25 -5.82
C LEU A 88 14.46 0.00 -5.81
N ALA A 89 13.69 -0.75 -6.61
CA ALA A 89 12.23 -0.69 -6.61
C ALA A 89 11.63 -1.09 -5.25
N LEU A 90 12.29 -2.02 -4.53
CA LEU A 90 11.88 -2.46 -3.19
C LEU A 90 12.23 -1.38 -2.15
N ILE A 91 13.40 -0.74 -2.27
CA ILE A 91 13.78 0.40 -1.43
C ILE A 91 12.79 1.56 -1.60
N PHE A 92 12.42 1.93 -2.83
CA PHE A 92 11.41 2.97 -3.05
C PHE A 92 10.04 2.56 -2.51
N ARG A 93 9.61 1.30 -2.72
CA ARG A 93 8.32 0.79 -2.23
C ARG A 93 8.20 0.80 -0.69
N LEU A 94 9.30 0.56 0.03
CA LEU A 94 9.33 0.69 1.50
C LEU A 94 9.48 2.16 1.91
N GLY A 95 10.37 2.91 1.25
CA GLY A 95 10.66 4.31 1.54
C GLY A 95 9.46 5.23 1.37
N THR A 96 8.55 4.97 0.42
CA THR A 96 7.33 5.76 0.23
C THR A 96 6.44 5.84 1.46
N GLY A 97 6.48 4.84 2.36
CA GLY A 97 5.72 4.87 3.62
C GLY A 97 6.18 5.97 4.59
N VAL A 98 7.48 6.31 4.58
CA VAL A 98 8.06 7.34 5.46
C VAL A 98 7.62 8.76 5.07
N PHE A 99 7.18 8.96 3.83
CA PHE A 99 6.67 10.23 3.32
C PHE A 99 5.15 10.38 3.46
N VAL A 100 4.46 9.42 4.08
CA VAL A 100 3.03 9.54 4.41
C VAL A 100 2.87 10.61 5.49
N SER A 101 1.95 11.56 5.27
CA SER A 101 1.72 12.66 6.21
C SER A 101 1.30 12.13 7.58
N GLY A 102 1.89 12.68 8.65
CA GLY A 102 1.62 12.26 10.02
C GLY A 102 2.30 10.96 10.49
N TYR A 103 2.98 10.19 9.63
CA TYR A 103 3.69 8.96 10.04
C TYR A 103 4.91 9.27 10.93
N SER A 104 5.02 8.55 12.05
CA SER A 104 6.12 8.67 13.00
C SER A 104 6.45 7.31 13.61
N ALA A 105 7.69 6.85 13.41
CA ALA A 105 8.22 5.62 13.99
C ALA A 105 9.24 5.95 15.07
N SER A 106 9.05 5.42 16.29
CA SER A 106 10.04 5.48 17.36
C SER A 106 10.53 4.08 17.74
N PHE A 107 11.83 3.98 18.00
CA PHE A 107 12.43 2.76 18.57
C PHE A 107 12.26 2.80 20.08
N VAL A 108 11.61 1.77 20.64
CA VAL A 108 11.19 1.70 22.04
C VAL A 108 11.69 0.40 22.65
N SER A 109 12.12 0.42 23.92
CA SER A 109 12.58 -0.80 24.61
C SER A 109 11.42 -1.77 24.83
N SER A 110 11.73 -3.06 24.98
CA SER A 110 10.74 -4.13 25.10
C SER A 110 9.74 -3.96 26.24
N ASP A 111 10.09 -3.18 27.26
CA ASP A 111 9.40 -3.01 28.55
C ASP A 111 8.41 -1.83 28.58
N GLU A 112 8.46 -0.91 27.61
CA GLU A 112 7.65 0.32 27.58
C GLU A 112 6.32 0.18 26.80
N ILE A 113 6.06 -0.98 26.18
CA ILE A 113 4.87 -1.21 25.34
C ILE A 113 3.83 -2.03 26.13
N PRO A 114 2.62 -1.49 26.38
CA PRO A 114 1.62 -2.19 27.17
C PRO A 114 1.08 -3.43 26.44
N PRO A 115 0.72 -4.52 27.17
CA PRO A 115 0.20 -5.75 26.57
C PRO A 115 -1.13 -5.47 25.87
N GLY A 116 -1.12 -5.48 24.54
CA GLY A 116 -2.28 -5.17 23.69
C GLY A 116 -2.04 -4.06 22.66
N GLN A 117 -0.96 -3.27 22.77
CA GLN A 117 -0.60 -2.29 21.75
C GLN A 117 0.29 -2.92 20.67
N TYR A 118 -0.02 -2.64 19.40
CA TYR A 118 0.80 -3.07 18.26
C TYR A 118 2.18 -2.39 18.26
N ALA A 119 3.22 -3.17 17.98
CA ALA A 119 4.56 -2.71 17.68
C ALA A 119 5.23 -3.68 16.70
N LEU A 120 6.01 -3.16 15.75
CA LEU A 120 6.71 -3.96 14.76
C LEU A 120 8.06 -4.43 15.33
N GLU A 121 8.26 -5.73 15.50
CA GLU A 121 9.52 -6.27 16.01
C GLU A 121 10.51 -6.58 14.87
N ILE A 122 11.64 -5.88 14.85
CA ILE A 122 12.72 -6.09 13.87
C ILE A 122 14.02 -6.32 14.62
N ALA A 123 14.58 -7.53 14.50
CA ALA A 123 15.90 -7.90 15.03
C ALA A 123 16.09 -7.60 16.53
N GLY A 124 15.05 -7.77 17.34
CA GLY A 124 15.06 -7.53 18.79
C GLY A 124 14.77 -6.08 19.21
N PHE A 125 14.53 -5.18 18.26
CA PHE A 125 14.00 -3.83 18.53
C PHE A 125 12.50 -3.80 18.25
N LYS A 126 11.72 -3.19 19.15
CA LYS A 126 10.31 -2.88 18.90
C LYS A 126 10.19 -1.46 18.34
N VAL A 127 9.56 -1.34 17.18
CA VAL A 127 9.23 -0.05 16.55
C VAL A 127 7.77 0.28 16.89
N LYS A 128 7.57 1.38 17.60
CA LYS A 128 6.25 1.94 17.85
C LYS A 128 5.90 2.86 16.68
N GLU A 129 5.01 2.39 15.82
CA GLU A 129 4.45 3.15 14.72
C GLU A 129 3.27 3.98 15.22
N THR A 130 3.24 5.26 14.88
CA THR A 130 2.16 6.19 15.25
C THR A 130 1.84 7.09 14.07
N SER A 131 0.56 7.42 13.90
CA SER A 131 0.08 8.42 12.96
C SER A 131 -0.56 9.57 13.72
N LYS A 132 -0.18 10.81 13.36
CA LYS A 132 -0.95 11.99 13.76
C LYS A 132 -2.21 12.03 12.92
N LEU A 133 -3.31 11.59 13.51
CA LEU A 133 -4.64 11.68 12.92
C LEU A 133 -5.38 12.84 13.58
N GLY A 134 -6.11 13.62 12.78
CA GLY A 134 -7.00 14.65 13.32
C GLY A 134 -8.19 14.03 14.08
N PRO A 135 -9.02 14.87 14.75
CA PRO A 135 -10.22 14.38 15.42
C PRO A 135 -11.11 13.65 14.41
N ARG A 136 -11.64 12.48 14.77
CA ARG A 136 -12.56 11.74 13.90
C ARG A 136 -14.01 12.21 14.15
N PRO A 137 -14.84 12.37 13.10
CA PRO A 137 -16.22 12.77 13.25
C PRO A 137 -17.05 11.64 13.89
N GLU A 138 -17.99 11.98 14.79
CA GLU A 138 -18.87 10.98 15.42
C GLU A 138 -19.91 10.41 14.44
N LYS A 139 -20.35 11.24 13.49
CA LYS A 139 -21.27 10.88 12.41
C LYS A 139 -20.59 11.09 11.07
N PRO A 140 -20.74 10.18 10.09
CA PRO A 140 -20.12 10.32 8.78
C PRO A 140 -20.61 11.59 8.08
N ILE A 141 -19.69 12.31 7.44
CA ILE A 141 -19.99 13.54 6.69
C ILE A 141 -20.73 13.13 5.40
N GLU A 142 -21.78 13.86 5.01
CA GLU A 142 -22.48 13.62 3.75
C GLU A 142 -21.81 14.43 2.62
N ILE A 143 -21.37 13.77 1.55
CA ILE A 143 -20.84 14.46 0.35
C ILE A 143 -21.62 14.05 -0.89
N TYR A 144 -22.24 15.04 -1.53
CA TYR A 144 -22.99 14.89 -2.77
C TYR A 144 -22.07 15.20 -3.94
N GLU A 145 -21.83 14.22 -4.82
CA GLU A 145 -20.84 14.33 -5.90
C GLU A 145 -21.18 13.49 -7.13
N PHE A 146 -20.34 13.50 -8.17
CA PHE A 146 -20.44 12.56 -9.28
C PHE A 146 -19.07 12.24 -9.91
N GLU A 147 -18.94 11.02 -10.44
CA GLU A 147 -17.65 10.45 -10.87
C GLU A 147 -16.87 11.29 -11.87
N SER A 148 -17.54 11.85 -12.87
CA SER A 148 -16.90 12.60 -13.96
C SER A 148 -16.56 14.06 -13.64
N CYS A 149 -16.68 14.50 -12.38
CA CYS A 149 -16.36 15.86 -11.98
C CYS A 149 -14.92 15.97 -11.42
N PRO A 150 -14.03 16.81 -12.01
CA PRO A 150 -12.67 17.00 -11.50
C PRO A 150 -12.65 17.66 -10.11
N PHE A 151 -13.62 18.54 -9.80
CA PHE A 151 -13.73 19.19 -8.50
C PHE A 151 -14.13 18.21 -7.40
N CYS A 152 -15.02 17.26 -7.72
CA CYS A 152 -15.43 16.21 -6.80
C CYS A 152 -14.28 15.23 -6.52
N ARG A 153 -13.49 14.89 -7.56
CA ARG A 153 -12.27 14.11 -7.41
C ARG A 153 -11.28 14.75 -6.43
N LYS A 154 -11.07 16.07 -6.45
CA LYS A 154 -10.21 16.75 -5.44
C LYS A 154 -10.71 16.51 -4.00
N VAL A 155 -12.03 16.50 -3.79
CA VAL A 155 -12.63 16.25 -2.47
C VAL A 155 -12.46 14.77 -2.06
N ARG A 156 -12.67 13.82 -2.97
CA ARG A 156 -12.35 12.39 -2.71
C ARG A 156 -10.87 12.18 -2.36
N GLU A 157 -9.96 12.84 -3.07
CA GLU A 157 -8.53 12.76 -2.82
C GLU A 157 -8.18 13.29 -1.41
N ILE A 158 -8.76 14.41 -0.93
CA ILE A 158 -8.48 14.87 0.44
C ILE A 158 -9.15 13.99 1.52
N VAL A 159 -10.36 13.49 1.28
CA VAL A 159 -11.04 12.57 2.21
C VAL A 159 -10.23 11.29 2.41
N ALA A 160 -9.64 10.75 1.33
CA ALA A 160 -8.74 9.60 1.41
C ALA A 160 -7.40 9.92 2.09
N VAL A 161 -6.85 11.13 1.91
CA VAL A 161 -5.60 11.56 2.59
C VAL A 161 -5.80 11.77 4.09
N LEU A 162 -6.95 12.28 4.51
CA LEU A 162 -7.31 12.46 5.92
C LEU A 162 -7.87 11.18 6.58
N ASP A 163 -8.17 10.16 5.76
CA ASP A 163 -8.79 8.90 6.18
C ASP A 163 -10.09 9.14 6.96
N LEU A 164 -11.02 9.89 6.37
CA LEU A 164 -12.30 10.25 6.99
C LEU A 164 -13.44 9.35 6.53
N ASP A 165 -14.26 8.90 7.49
CA ASP A 165 -15.50 8.19 7.22
C ASP A 165 -16.56 9.14 6.65
N VAL A 166 -16.85 8.97 5.36
CA VAL A 166 -17.72 9.86 4.58
C VAL A 166 -18.74 9.05 3.79
N LEU A 167 -19.99 9.53 3.80
CA LEU A 167 -21.08 8.97 3.04
C LEU A 167 -21.24 9.71 1.70
N PHE A 168 -20.78 9.08 0.62
CA PHE A 168 -20.86 9.63 -0.73
C PHE A 168 -22.22 9.36 -1.39
N TYR A 169 -22.90 10.42 -1.81
CA TYR A 169 -24.18 10.36 -2.51
C TYR A 169 -24.01 10.65 -4.02
N PRO A 170 -24.05 9.62 -4.89
CA PRO A 170 -23.80 9.79 -6.32
C PRO A 170 -24.95 10.54 -7.01
N CYS A 171 -24.61 11.64 -7.68
CA CYS A 171 -25.52 12.57 -8.34
C CYS A 171 -25.26 12.64 -9.85
N PRO A 172 -25.37 11.52 -10.60
CA PRO A 172 -25.08 11.48 -12.03
C PRO A 172 -25.96 12.47 -12.82
N ARG A 173 -25.53 12.79 -14.05
CA ARG A 173 -26.30 13.63 -14.97
C ARG A 173 -27.68 12.99 -15.18
N ASN A 174 -28.74 13.75 -14.89
CA ASN A 174 -30.15 13.33 -14.90
C ASN A 174 -30.58 12.29 -13.84
N GLY A 175 -29.78 12.04 -12.78
CA GLY A 175 -30.20 11.18 -11.67
C GLY A 175 -31.40 11.76 -10.89
N PRO A 176 -32.49 11.00 -10.63
CA PRO A 176 -33.71 11.55 -10.04
C PRO A 176 -33.67 11.72 -8.52
N ASN A 177 -32.84 10.96 -7.80
CA ASN A 177 -32.88 10.85 -6.34
C ASN A 177 -32.15 12.03 -5.66
N PHE A 178 -30.82 11.92 -5.49
CA PHE A 178 -30.04 12.83 -4.66
C PHE A 178 -29.86 14.23 -5.26
N ARG A 179 -29.85 14.34 -6.60
CA ARG A 179 -29.71 15.63 -7.31
C ARG A 179 -30.84 16.61 -7.01
N ARG A 180 -32.06 16.11 -6.76
CA ARG A 180 -33.20 16.93 -6.32
C ARG A 180 -33.04 17.36 -4.85
N ARG A 181 -32.56 16.47 -3.99
CA ARG A 181 -32.26 16.76 -2.58
C ARG A 181 -31.26 17.92 -2.44
N VAL A 182 -30.17 17.92 -3.22
CA VAL A 182 -29.18 19.03 -3.22
C VAL A 182 -29.81 20.38 -3.60
N ALA A 183 -30.71 20.40 -4.58
CA ALA A 183 -31.45 21.62 -4.93
C ALA A 183 -32.40 22.11 -3.82
N GLN A 184 -32.94 21.20 -3.00
CA GLN A 184 -33.81 21.54 -1.87
C GLN A 184 -33.02 22.05 -0.65
N ILE A 185 -31.89 21.41 -0.32
CA ILE A 185 -31.10 21.73 0.89
C ILE A 185 -30.13 22.90 0.68
N GLY A 186 -29.52 23.03 -0.50
CA GLY A 186 -28.53 24.08 -0.81
C GLY A 186 -28.97 25.07 -1.89
N GLY A 187 -30.17 24.92 -2.46
CA GLY A 187 -30.73 25.86 -3.46
C GLY A 187 -30.13 25.80 -4.87
N LYS A 188 -28.97 25.14 -5.07
CA LYS A 188 -28.29 25.05 -6.37
C LYS A 188 -27.84 23.62 -6.69
N GLN A 189 -27.95 23.20 -7.95
CA GLN A 189 -27.43 21.91 -8.42
C GLN A 189 -25.93 21.96 -8.78
N GLN A 190 -25.12 22.47 -7.86
CA GLN A 190 -23.65 22.54 -7.96
C GLN A 190 -23.02 21.38 -7.18
N PHE A 191 -21.86 20.91 -7.63
CA PHE A 191 -21.15 19.75 -7.07
C PHE A 191 -19.63 20.00 -7.10
N PRO A 192 -18.87 19.61 -6.06
CA PRO A 192 -19.32 18.91 -4.86
C PRO A 192 -20.13 19.79 -3.91
N TYR A 193 -20.97 19.18 -3.09
CA TYR A 193 -21.68 19.81 -1.97
C TYR A 193 -21.53 18.94 -0.73
N MET A 194 -21.12 19.53 0.39
CA MET A 194 -20.85 18.85 1.65
C MET A 194 -21.85 19.29 2.72
N VAL A 195 -22.32 18.33 3.52
CA VAL A 195 -23.06 18.58 4.76
C VAL A 195 -22.38 17.82 5.89
N ASP A 196 -21.89 18.53 6.89
CA ASP A 196 -21.35 17.94 8.11
C ASP A 196 -22.42 17.91 9.21
N PRO A 197 -22.96 16.73 9.58
CA PRO A 197 -23.97 16.60 10.63
C PRO A 197 -23.41 16.79 12.05
N ASN A 198 -22.08 16.90 12.22
CA ASN A 198 -21.45 17.13 13.52
C ASN A 198 -21.41 18.62 13.88
N THR A 199 -21.15 19.51 12.92
CA THR A 199 -21.17 20.98 13.13
C THR A 199 -22.41 21.67 12.57
N GLY A 200 -23.21 21.00 11.75
CA GLY A 200 -24.33 21.61 11.01
C GLY A 200 -23.90 22.46 9.82
N VAL A 201 -22.61 22.48 9.47
CA VAL A 201 -22.08 23.25 8.34
C VAL A 201 -22.44 22.57 7.02
N SER A 202 -22.97 23.35 6.07
CA SER A 202 -23.10 22.92 4.68
C SER A 202 -22.48 23.94 3.74
N MET A 203 -21.76 23.48 2.73
CA MET A 203 -21.01 24.36 1.82
C MET A 203 -20.81 23.77 0.42
N TYR A 204 -20.62 24.69 -0.51
CA TYR A 204 -20.21 24.45 -1.89
C TYR A 204 -18.71 24.76 -2.06
N GLU A 205 -18.23 24.68 -3.31
CA GLU A 205 -16.86 24.92 -3.75
C GLU A 205 -15.83 23.93 -3.20
N SER A 206 -15.20 23.17 -4.10
CA SER A 206 -14.27 22.09 -3.72
C SER A 206 -13.11 22.58 -2.85
N ASP A 207 -12.62 23.79 -3.10
CA ASP A 207 -11.42 24.30 -2.43
C ASP A 207 -11.72 24.81 -1.02
N ASP A 208 -12.95 25.26 -0.76
CA ASP A 208 -13.39 25.65 0.58
C ASP A 208 -13.78 24.42 1.42
N ILE A 209 -14.40 23.41 0.79
CA ILE A 209 -14.58 22.07 1.38
C ILE A 209 -13.24 21.46 1.80
N ILE A 210 -12.21 21.52 0.94
CA ILE A 210 -10.86 21.02 1.25
C ILE A 210 -10.26 21.78 2.44
N LYS A 211 -10.30 23.11 2.45
CA LYS A 211 -9.81 23.94 3.58
C LYS A 211 -10.53 23.59 4.88
N TYR A 212 -11.85 23.43 4.83
CA TYR A 212 -12.66 23.07 5.99
C TYR A 212 -12.26 21.69 6.55
N LEU A 213 -12.22 20.65 5.70
CA LEU A 213 -11.87 19.29 6.14
C LEU A 213 -10.46 19.24 6.73
N VAL A 214 -9.49 19.89 6.07
CA VAL A 214 -8.09 19.94 6.51
C VAL A 214 -7.90 20.75 7.79
N GLY A 215 -8.66 21.84 7.99
CA GLY A 215 -8.58 22.66 9.19
C GLY A 215 -9.38 22.13 10.38
N LYS A 216 -10.44 21.34 10.13
CA LYS A 216 -11.33 20.79 11.17
C LYS A 216 -10.92 19.39 11.62
N TYR A 217 -10.46 18.55 10.69
CA TYR A 217 -10.21 17.12 10.88
C TYR A 217 -8.79 16.70 10.46
N GLY A 218 -7.88 17.66 10.26
CA GLY A 218 -6.47 17.42 9.91
C GLY A 218 -5.53 18.47 10.48
N ASP A 219 -4.28 18.46 10.02
CA ASP A 219 -3.19 19.32 10.52
C ASP A 219 -3.18 20.75 9.95
N GLY A 220 -4.25 21.20 9.27
CA GLY A 220 -4.27 22.50 8.58
C GLY A 220 -3.41 22.58 7.30
N THR A 221 -2.65 21.54 6.97
CA THR A 221 -1.78 21.49 5.79
C THR A 221 -2.47 20.83 4.59
N ILE A 222 -2.64 21.58 3.50
CA ILE A 222 -3.23 21.07 2.26
C ILE A 222 -2.12 20.46 1.39
N PRO A 223 -2.25 19.21 0.91
CA PRO A 223 -1.27 18.60 0.02
C PRO A 223 -1.01 19.45 -1.23
N LEU A 224 0.27 19.70 -1.53
CA LEU A 224 0.67 20.56 -2.65
C LEU A 224 0.10 20.08 -4.00
N MET A 225 -0.10 18.76 -4.16
CA MET A 225 -0.75 18.16 -5.34
C MET A 225 -2.20 18.63 -5.55
N LEU A 226 -2.96 18.89 -4.48
CA LEU A 226 -4.33 19.39 -4.52
C LEU A 226 -4.39 20.91 -4.73
N SER A 227 -3.43 21.64 -4.13
CA SER A 227 -3.27 23.09 -4.33
C SER A 227 -2.93 23.45 -5.79
N LEU A 228 -2.14 22.61 -6.48
CA LEU A 228 -1.73 22.79 -7.88
C LEU A 228 -2.77 22.29 -8.92
N GLY A 229 -4.07 22.32 -8.60
CA GLY A 229 -5.15 21.73 -9.40
C GLY A 229 -5.27 22.17 -10.88
N LEU A 230 -4.64 23.29 -11.26
CA LEU A 230 -4.56 23.72 -12.66
C LEU A 230 -3.53 22.90 -13.46
N LEU A 231 -2.38 22.56 -12.88
CA LEU A 231 -1.28 21.86 -13.56
C LEU A 231 -1.57 20.36 -13.79
N THR A 232 -2.26 19.72 -12.84
CA THR A 232 -2.65 18.31 -12.95
C THR A 232 -3.70 18.07 -14.04
N SER A 233 -4.55 19.08 -14.30
CA SER A 233 -5.52 19.05 -15.40
C SER A 233 -4.84 18.97 -16.78
N PHE A 234 -3.75 19.72 -16.99
CA PHE A 234 -2.95 19.63 -18.22
C PHE A 234 -2.19 18.30 -18.35
N ALA A 235 -1.68 17.75 -17.24
CA ALA A 235 -0.99 16.45 -17.26
C ALA A 235 -1.89 15.30 -17.74
N MET A 236 -3.20 15.37 -17.48
CA MET A 236 -4.18 14.39 -17.96
C MET A 236 -4.52 14.53 -19.46
N ILE A 237 -4.42 15.73 -20.04
CA ILE A 237 -4.56 15.95 -21.49
C ILE A 237 -3.45 15.20 -22.26
N GLY A 238 -2.24 15.11 -21.69
CA GLY A 238 -1.09 14.43 -22.32
C GLY A 238 -1.23 12.91 -22.47
N ARG A 239 -2.25 12.27 -21.87
CA ARG A 239 -2.44 10.81 -21.91
C ARG A 239 -3.43 10.32 -22.98
N MET A 240 -3.79 11.17 -23.95
CA MET A 240 -4.61 10.80 -25.12
C MET A 240 -3.82 10.00 -26.19
N GLY A 241 -3.08 8.99 -25.75
CA GLY A 241 -2.23 8.13 -26.61
C GLY A 241 -3.04 7.08 -27.39
N LYS A 242 -3.63 7.50 -28.51
CA LYS A 242 -4.13 6.65 -29.62
C LYS A 242 -4.73 5.30 -29.23
N VAL A 243 -5.76 5.32 -28.38
CA VAL A 243 -6.57 4.12 -28.08
C VAL A 243 -7.28 3.69 -29.36
N ARG A 244 -6.91 2.53 -29.92
CA ARG A 244 -7.56 1.97 -31.11
C ARG A 244 -8.93 1.43 -30.70
N TRP A 245 -9.98 2.19 -31.02
CA TRP A 245 -11.37 1.82 -30.76
C TRP A 245 -11.69 0.47 -31.44
N PHE A 246 -11.81 -0.58 -30.63
CA PHE A 246 -12.52 -1.79 -31.02
C PHE A 246 -14.02 -1.59 -30.69
N PRO A 247 -14.94 -1.74 -31.67
CA PRO A 247 -16.36 -1.66 -31.38
C PRO A 247 -16.79 -2.87 -30.57
N SER A 248 -17.08 -2.65 -29.28
CA SER A 248 -17.63 -3.70 -28.42
C SER A 248 -19.11 -3.88 -28.74
N TYR A 249 -19.48 -5.05 -29.24
CA TYR A 249 -20.87 -5.40 -29.51
C TYR A 249 -21.62 -5.61 -28.17
N SER A 250 -22.63 -4.79 -27.92
CA SER A 250 -23.54 -4.97 -26.77
C SER A 250 -24.35 -6.25 -26.91
N ILE A 251 -23.97 -7.29 -26.17
CA ILE A 251 -24.82 -8.46 -25.96
C ILE A 251 -25.85 -8.12 -24.89
N PHE A 252 -27.06 -7.80 -25.34
CA PHE A 252 -28.23 -7.61 -24.50
C PHE A 252 -28.71 -8.97 -23.97
N TYR A 253 -28.49 -9.26 -22.68
CA TYR A 253 -29.16 -10.38 -22.03
C TYR A 253 -30.59 -9.96 -21.66
N ARG A 254 -31.55 -10.44 -22.45
CA ARG A 254 -32.98 -10.40 -22.12
C ARG A 254 -33.33 -11.68 -21.36
N VAL A 255 -33.54 -11.56 -20.06
CA VAL A 255 -34.15 -12.63 -19.26
C VAL A 255 -35.66 -12.57 -19.44
N SER A 256 -36.28 -13.75 -19.54
CA SER A 256 -37.71 -13.98 -19.81
C SER A 256 -38.64 -13.47 -18.71
#